data_AF-A0A452IQZ8-F1
#
_entry.id   AF-A0A452IQZ8-F1
#
_cell.length_a   1.000
_cell.length_b   1.000
_cell.length_c   1.000
_cell.angle_alpha   90.00
_cell.angle_beta   90.00
_cell.angle_gamma   90.00
#
_symmetry.space_group_name_H-M   'P 1'
#
loop_
_entity.id
_entity.type
_entity.pdbx_description
1 polymer ?
#
loop_
_entity_poly.entity_id
_entity_poly.type
_entity_poly.pdbx_seq_one_letter_code
_entity_poly.pdbx_strand_id
1 'polypeptide(L)' 'CLFSNSLFSFSSPKQTLIISGAIMRGDRDFPPAAAQVAHQKPQPCLEKFAPQHRINQHIPQPRK' A
#
# COMPACT_ATOMS: atom_id res chain seq x y z
N CYS A 1 -34.15 7.46 -18.57
CA CYS A 1 -34.35 7.43 -17.10
C CYS A 1 -33.04 7.84 -16.43
N LEU A 2 -33.03 9.00 -15.79
CA LEU A 2 -31.87 9.59 -15.13
C LEU A 2 -31.43 8.70 -13.96
N PHE A 3 -30.32 7.97 -14.08
CA PHE A 3 -29.58 7.55 -12.89
C PHE A 3 -28.73 8.74 -12.46
N SER A 4 -29.38 9.65 -11.73
CA SER A 4 -28.68 10.63 -10.91
C SER A 4 -27.90 9.84 -9.86
N ASN A 5 -26.63 9.56 -10.13
CA ASN A 5 -25.71 9.13 -9.08
C ASN A 5 -25.49 10.36 -8.21
N SER A 6 -26.40 10.54 -7.25
CA SER A 6 -26.22 11.39 -6.10
C SER A 6 -24.85 11.03 -5.52
N LEU A 7 -23.89 11.93 -5.74
CA LEU A 7 -22.58 11.88 -5.13
C LEU A 7 -22.83 11.93 -3.63
N PHE A 8 -22.92 10.74 -3.03
CA PHE A 8 -23.11 10.56 -1.61
C PHE A 8 -21.80 11.04 -0.96
N SER A 9 -21.71 12.35 -0.79
CA SER A 9 -20.69 12.98 0.04
C SER A 9 -21.09 12.64 1.48
N PHE A 10 -20.79 11.42 1.90
CA PHE A 10 -20.49 11.17 3.30
C PHE A 10 -19.27 12.05 3.56
N SER A 11 -19.49 13.29 4.00
CA SER A 11 -18.42 14.07 4.57
C SER A 11 -17.96 13.27 5.79
N SER A 12 -16.90 12.48 5.62
CA SER A 12 -16.24 11.83 6.73
C SER A 12 -15.95 12.93 7.76
N PRO A 13 -16.25 12.73 9.06
CA PRO A 13 -15.87 13.69 10.09
C PRO A 13 -14.41 14.07 9.83
N LYS A 14 -14.04 15.36 9.88
CA LYS A 14 -12.63 15.77 9.67
C LYS A 14 -11.78 15.10 10.75
N GLN A 15 -11.24 13.93 10.45
CA GLN A 15 -10.56 13.08 11.43
C GLN A 15 -9.19 13.69 11.64
N THR A 16 -8.94 14.12 12.87
CA THR A 16 -7.59 14.51 13.28
C THR A 16 -6.86 13.23 13.62
N LEU A 17 -5.84 12.87 12.82
CA LEU A 17 -5.09 11.64 12.99
C LEU A 17 -3.79 11.94 13.75
N ILE A 18 -3.35 11.03 14.62
CA ILE A 18 -2.03 11.13 15.25
C ILE A 18 -1.14 10.06 14.65
N ILE A 19 -0.10 10.48 13.92
CA ILE A 19 0.88 9.56 13.29
C ILE A 19 2.23 9.81 13.94
N SER A 20 2.78 8.78 14.60
CA SER A 20 4.05 8.88 15.33
C SER A 20 4.13 10.06 16.31
N GLY A 21 3.01 10.40 16.95
CA GLY A 21 2.89 11.53 17.89
C GLY A 21 2.60 12.90 17.26
N ALA A 22 2.60 13.02 15.93
CA ALA A 22 2.25 14.26 15.24
C ALA A 22 0.75 14.33 14.93
N ILE A 23 0.12 15.47 15.26
CA ILE A 23 -1.29 15.76 14.96
C ILE A 23 -1.42 16.16 13.49
N MET A 24 -2.28 15.46 12.76
CA MET A 24 -2.51 15.65 11.32
C MET A 24 -3.92 16.14 11.04
N ARG A 25 -4.04 17.14 10.16
CA ARG A 25 -5.27 17.92 9.91
C ARG A 25 -6.10 17.33 8.76
N GLY A 26 -6.29 16.01 8.78
CA GLY A 26 -7.11 15.30 7.79
C GLY A 26 -6.75 15.67 6.35
N ASP A 27 -7.75 16.12 5.58
CA ASP A 27 -7.64 16.42 4.14
C ASP A 27 -6.54 17.41 3.75
N ARG A 28 -6.10 18.29 4.67
CA ARG A 28 -5.01 19.24 4.38
C ARG A 28 -3.66 18.56 4.27
N ASP A 29 -3.42 17.54 5.10
CA ASP A 29 -2.14 16.84 5.14
C ASP A 29 -2.22 15.50 4.39
N PHE A 30 -3.43 14.96 4.16
CA PHE A 30 -3.70 13.78 3.34
C PHE A 30 -4.91 13.99 2.42
N PRO A 31 -4.72 14.58 1.23
CA PRO A 31 -5.84 14.83 0.32
C PRO A 31 -6.43 13.52 -0.24
N PRO A 32 -7.70 13.49 -0.66
CA PRO A 32 -8.36 12.30 -1.20
C PRO A 32 -7.59 11.65 -2.37
N ALA A 33 -6.94 12.45 -3.22
CA ALA A 33 -6.10 11.95 -4.30
C ALA A 33 -4.90 11.12 -3.80
N ALA A 34 -4.30 11.50 -2.66
CA ALA A 34 -3.20 10.73 -2.06
C ALA A 34 -3.71 9.38 -1.51
N ALA A 35 -4.90 9.35 -0.92
CA ALA A 35 -5.53 8.11 -0.49
C ALA A 35 -5.87 7.18 -1.68
N GLN A 36 -6.20 7.74 -2.84
CA GLN A 36 -6.42 6.97 -4.07
C GLN A 36 -5.13 6.34 -4.61
N VAL A 37 -4.00 7.05 -4.55
CA VAL A 37 -2.70 6.48 -4.96
C VAL A 37 -2.32 5.28 -4.10
N ALA A 38 -2.63 5.29 -2.80
CA ALA A 38 -2.39 4.14 -1.92
C ALA A 38 -3.21 2.89 -2.31
N HIS A 39 -4.35 3.04 -3.00
CA HIS A 39 -5.12 1.92 -3.53
C HIS A 39 -4.50 1.34 -4.82
N GLN A 40 -3.62 2.08 -5.49
CA GLN A 40 -2.89 1.58 -6.65
C GLN A 40 -1.66 0.80 -6.17
N LYS A 41 -1.72 -0.52 -6.26
CA LYS A 41 -0.55 -1.36 -5.97
C LYS A 41 0.57 -1.03 -6.97
N PRO A 42 1.79 -0.69 -6.52
CA PRO A 42 2.89 -0.48 -7.44
C PRO A 42 3.19 -1.79 -8.16
N GLN A 43 3.38 -1.72 -9.48
CA GLN A 43 3.86 -2.88 -10.22
C GLN A 43 5.31 -3.15 -9.82
N PRO A 44 5.70 -4.42 -9.56
CA PRO A 44 7.09 -4.76 -9.31
C PRO A 44 7.94 -4.37 -10.53
N CYS A 45 8.91 -3.49 -10.34
CA CYS A 45 9.80 -3.02 -11.43
C CYS A 45 10.98 -3.96 -11.68
N LEU A 46 11.23 -4.92 -10.77
CA LEU A 46 12.31 -5.87 -10.91
C LEU A 46 11.78 -7.11 -11.63
N GLU A 47 12.35 -7.38 -12.80
CA GLU A 47 12.20 -8.67 -13.47
C GLU A 47 12.67 -9.74 -12.49
N LYS A 48 11.79 -10.70 -12.18
CA LYS A 48 12.06 -11.77 -11.24
C LYS A 48 13.20 -12.61 -11.82
N PHE A 49 14.44 -12.35 -11.40
CA PHE A 49 15.57 -13.20 -11.75
C PHE A 49 15.17 -14.64 -11.47
N ALA A 50 15.23 -15.49 -12.50
CA ALA A 50 14.99 -16.91 -12.35
C ALA A 50 15.79 -17.40 -11.14
N PRO A 51 15.21 -18.19 -10.22
CA PRO A 51 15.93 -18.64 -9.05
C PRO A 51 17.19 -19.36 -9.55
N GLN A 52 18.35 -18.74 -9.35
CA GLN A 52 19.62 -19.31 -9.75
C GLN A 52 19.83 -20.56 -8.91
N HIS A 53 19.39 -21.70 -9.43
CA HIS A 53 19.88 -23.05 -9.22
C HIS A 53 20.60 -23.33 -7.88
N ARG A 54 20.03 -22.90 -6.74
CA ARG A 54 20.53 -23.21 -5.39
C ARG A 54 19.75 -24.34 -4.74
N ILE A 55 18.86 -24.98 -5.49
CA ILE A 55 17.99 -26.06 -4.99
C ILE A 55 18.81 -27.35 -4.73
N ASN A 56 20.08 -27.40 -5.15
CA ASN A 56 20.98 -28.54 -4.96
C ASN A 56 22.33 -28.16 -4.34
N GLN A 57 22.39 -27.10 -3.51
CA GLN A 57 23.55 -26.90 -2.66
C GLN A 57 23.42 -27.83 -1.44
N HIS A 58 23.83 -29.09 -1.61
CA HIS A 58 23.90 -30.06 -0.52
C HIS A 58 24.84 -29.50 0.56
N ILE A 59 24.27 -29.02 1.67
CA ILE A 59 25.04 -28.47 2.79
C ILE A 59 25.91 -29.59 3.34
N PRO A 60 27.24 -29.43 3.38
CA PRO A 60 28.12 -30.44 3.98
C PRO A 60 27.78 -30.56 5.47
N GLN A 61 27.25 -31.70 5.88
CA GLN A 61 27.06 -31.99 7.30
C GLN A 61 28.39 -32.46 7.92
N PRO A 62 28.70 -32.04 9.16
CA PRO A 62 29.86 -32.54 9.88
C PRO A 62 29.70 -34.06 10.10
N ARG A 63 30.66 -34.85 9.62
CA ARG A 63 30.75 -36.27 9.96
C ARG A 63 31.36 -36.41 11.36
N LYS A 64 30.84 -37.35 12.15
CA LYS A 64 31.42 -37.75 13.44
C LYS A 64 32.82 -38.34 13.25
#